data_AF-A0A7L4GAX4-F1
#
_entry.id   AF-A0A7L4GAX4-F1
#
_cell.length_a   1.000
_cell.length_b   1.000
_cell.length_c   1.000
_cell.angle_alpha   90.00
_cell.angle_beta   90.00
_cell.angle_gamma   90.00
#
_symmetry.space_group_name_H-M   'P 1'
#
loop_
_entity.id
_entity.type
_entity.pdbx_description
1 polymer ?
#
loop_
_entity_poly.entity_id
_entity_poly.type
_entity_poly.pdbx_seq_one_letter_code
_entity_poly.pdbx_strand_id
1 'polypeptide(L)'
;EDFLNLVFKAMMKDSLNSSHPLSSDVQSSEQIEEMFDALSYIKGASLLLMLKHYLTKDVFQAGIEVYLHNHNCESAQSDDLWNSMNEITNGTLDVKKLMKTWILHKGFPLVTVVRKGKTVSVQQEKFLYRMEPENWTSDTSYLWHIPLTYITSSCNFTHCTNAYLLDQKSGM
;
A
#
# COMPACT_ATOMS: atom_id res chain seq x y z
N GLU A 1 -0.82 -19.71 -11.93
CA GLU A 1 0.26 -19.20 -11.06
C GLU A 1 -0.38 -18.67 -9.79
N ASP A 2 0.19 -18.95 -8.62
CA ASP A 2 -0.36 -18.46 -7.35
C ASP A 2 -0.19 -16.93 -7.24
N PHE A 3 -1.21 -16.22 -6.75
CA PHE A 3 -1.18 -14.77 -6.62
C PHE A 3 0.00 -14.30 -5.76
N LEU A 4 0.33 -15.05 -4.70
CA LEU A 4 1.46 -14.72 -3.84
C LEU A 4 2.80 -14.71 -4.59
N ASN A 5 3.00 -15.62 -5.55
CA ASN A 5 4.21 -15.63 -6.37
C ASN A 5 4.29 -14.42 -7.30
N LEU A 6 3.15 -13.95 -7.81
CA LEU A 6 3.09 -12.72 -8.60
C LEU A 6 3.44 -11.50 -7.74
N VAL A 7 2.97 -11.45 -6.49
CA VAL A 7 3.31 -10.38 -5.53
C VAL A 7 4.82 -10.34 -5.31
N PHE A 8 5.49 -11.47 -5.08
CA PHE A 8 6.96 -11.49 -4.90
C PHE A 8 7.72 -10.97 -6.12
N LYS A 9 7.28 -11.33 -7.34
CA LYS A 9 7.87 -10.82 -8.58
C LYS A 9 7.66 -9.31 -8.73
N ALA A 10 6.46 -8.81 -8.41
CA ALA A 10 6.15 -7.39 -8.47
C ALA A 10 6.96 -6.60 -7.44
N MET A 11 7.10 -7.10 -6.20
CA MET A 11 7.96 -6.49 -5.18
C MET A 11 9.43 -6.46 -5.62
N MET A 12 9.93 -7.52 -6.25
CA MET A 12 11.29 -7.50 -6.79
C MET A 12 11.48 -6.39 -7.83
N LYS A 13 10.54 -6.25 -8.79
CA LYS A 13 10.58 -5.16 -9.78
C LYS A 13 10.48 -3.78 -9.12
N ASP A 14 9.55 -3.61 -8.18
CA ASP A 14 9.26 -2.33 -7.52
C ASP A 14 10.39 -1.86 -6.60
N SER A 15 11.24 -2.78 -6.15
CA SER A 15 12.42 -2.48 -5.33
C SER A 15 13.58 -1.84 -6.09
N LEU A 16 13.54 -1.82 -7.43
CA LEU A 16 14.57 -1.23 -8.28
C LEU A 16 14.40 0.29 -8.36
N ASN A 17 15.51 1.03 -8.48
CA ASN A 17 15.44 2.48 -8.65
C ASN A 17 14.79 2.89 -9.99
N SER A 18 14.76 2.01 -10.99
CA SER A 18 14.05 2.19 -12.26
C SER A 18 12.53 1.97 -12.17
N SER A 19 11.99 1.64 -10.99
CA SER A 19 10.53 1.57 -10.79
C SER A 19 9.86 2.95 -10.93
N HIS A 20 8.54 2.95 -11.06
CA HIS A 20 7.70 4.15 -11.10
C HIS A 20 6.54 4.08 -10.09
N PRO A 21 5.95 5.22 -9.70
CA PRO A 21 4.70 5.23 -8.95
C PRO A 21 3.56 4.53 -9.70
N LEU A 22 2.58 3.99 -8.95
CA LEU A 22 1.41 3.34 -9.54
C LEU A 22 0.55 4.33 -10.32
N SER A 23 0.41 5.55 -9.78
CA SER A 23 -0.26 6.67 -10.43
C SER A 23 0.81 7.67 -10.84
N SER A 24 1.12 7.72 -12.13
CA SER A 24 2.13 8.61 -12.70
C SER A 24 1.55 9.36 -13.91
N ASP A 25 2.00 10.59 -14.13
CA ASP A 25 1.65 11.33 -15.34
C ASP A 25 2.39 10.72 -16.54
N VAL A 26 1.67 10.50 -17.64
CA VAL A 26 2.19 9.98 -18.90
C VAL A 26 1.86 10.95 -20.04
N GLN A 27 2.79 11.15 -20.96
CA GLN A 27 2.71 12.18 -22.01
C GLN A 27 3.01 11.64 -23.42
N SER A 28 3.64 10.46 -23.55
CA SER A 28 3.91 9.81 -24.83
C SER A 28 3.22 8.45 -24.96
N SER A 29 3.06 7.96 -26.19
CA SER A 29 2.49 6.64 -26.47
C SER A 29 3.30 5.52 -25.82
N GLU A 30 4.63 5.64 -25.82
CA GLU A 30 5.53 4.70 -25.19
C GLU A 30 5.32 4.67 -23.66
N GLN A 31 5.18 5.83 -23.03
CA GLN A 31 4.87 5.92 -21.60
C GLN A 31 3.50 5.32 -21.26
N ILE A 32 2.52 5.46 -22.16
CA ILE A 32 1.21 4.82 -22.00
C ILE A 32 1.36 3.29 -22.06
N GLU A 33 2.11 2.76 -23.02
CA GLU A 33 2.37 1.32 -23.14
C GLU A 33 3.14 0.78 -21.92
N GLU A 34 4.08 1.55 -21.39
CA GLU A 34 4.84 1.19 -20.18
C GLU A 34 3.97 1.06 -18.93
N MET A 35 2.79 1.70 -18.87
CA MET A 35 1.84 1.52 -17.77
C MET A 35 1.16 0.15 -17.79
N PHE A 36 1.22 -0.61 -18.88
CA PHE A 36 0.69 -1.98 -18.96
C PHE A 36 1.68 -3.01 -18.40
N ASP A 37 2.12 -2.80 -17.16
CA ASP A 37 3.17 -3.60 -16.53
C ASP A 37 2.71 -4.31 -15.24
N ALA A 38 3.57 -5.17 -14.70
CA ALA A 38 3.27 -5.90 -13.47
C ALA A 38 2.97 -4.99 -12.26
N LEU A 39 3.42 -3.72 -12.23
CA LEU A 39 3.10 -2.81 -11.14
C LEU A 39 1.62 -2.41 -11.21
N SER A 40 1.14 -1.93 -12.36
CA SER A 40 -0.26 -1.55 -12.54
C SER A 40 -1.23 -2.68 -12.18
N TYR A 41 -0.92 -3.91 -12.58
CA TYR A 41 -1.78 -5.07 -12.26
C TYR A 41 -1.57 -5.58 -10.84
N ILE A 42 -0.35 -5.97 -10.46
CA ILE A 42 -0.11 -6.76 -9.24
C ILE A 42 0.07 -5.87 -8.02
N LYS A 43 0.78 -4.73 -8.12
CA LYS A 43 0.86 -3.77 -7.01
C LYS A 43 -0.52 -3.18 -6.74
N GLY A 44 -1.23 -2.78 -7.80
CA GLY A 44 -2.63 -2.31 -7.71
C GLY A 44 -3.54 -3.31 -6.97
N ALA A 45 -3.57 -4.57 -7.41
CA ALA A 45 -4.35 -5.62 -6.74
C ALA A 45 -3.92 -5.87 -5.29
N SER A 46 -2.62 -5.82 -5.00
CA SER A 46 -2.09 -5.99 -3.64
C SER A 46 -2.50 -4.86 -2.71
N LEU A 47 -2.54 -3.62 -3.20
CA LEU A 47 -3.03 -2.47 -2.45
C LEU A 47 -4.52 -2.58 -2.14
N LEU A 48 -5.34 -3.02 -3.10
CA LEU A 48 -6.75 -3.29 -2.87
C LEU A 48 -6.95 -4.43 -1.86
N LEU A 49 -6.11 -5.47 -1.91
CA LEU A 49 -6.15 -6.57 -0.94
C LEU A 49 -5.78 -6.09 0.47
N MET A 50 -4.74 -5.28 0.61
CA MET A 50 -4.35 -4.66 1.88
C MET A 50 -5.49 -3.79 2.43
N LEU A 51 -6.08 -2.94 1.58
CA LEU A 51 -7.18 -2.06 1.97
C LEU A 51 -8.42 -2.86 2.37
N LYS A 52 -8.79 -3.91 1.64
CA LYS A 52 -9.91 -4.80 1.99
C LYS A 52 -9.74 -5.43 3.37
N HIS A 53 -8.54 -5.86 3.72
CA HIS A 53 -8.29 -6.42 5.06
C HIS A 53 -8.34 -5.34 6.14
N TYR A 54 -7.83 -4.15 5.85
CA TYR A 54 -7.82 -3.04 6.80
C TYR A 54 -9.23 -2.47 7.08
N LEU A 55 -10.05 -2.33 6.04
CA LEU A 55 -11.43 -1.83 6.14
C LEU A 55 -12.45 -2.88 6.58
N THR A 56 -12.12 -4.17 6.46
CA THR A 56 -13.03 -5.32 6.41
C THR A 56 -13.71 -5.52 5.05
N LYS A 57 -14.14 -6.76 4.80
CA LYS A 57 -14.76 -7.17 3.53
C LYS A 57 -16.04 -6.38 3.23
N ASP A 58 -16.90 -6.18 4.23
CA ASP A 58 -18.23 -5.60 4.02
C ASP A 58 -18.13 -4.10 3.72
N VAL A 59 -17.28 -3.37 4.46
CA VAL A 59 -16.98 -1.95 4.20
C VAL A 59 -16.35 -1.78 2.82
N PHE A 60 -15.37 -2.62 2.48
CA PHE A 60 -14.72 -2.58 1.17
C PHE A 60 -15.71 -2.83 0.04
N GLN A 61 -16.57 -3.84 0.17
CA GLN A 61 -17.58 -4.16 -0.83
C GLN A 61 -18.58 -3.02 -1.01
N ALA A 62 -19.13 -2.48 0.09
CA ALA A 62 -20.05 -1.34 0.03
C ALA A 62 -19.40 -0.11 -0.64
N GLY A 63 -18.11 0.15 -0.37
CA GLY A 63 -17.39 1.26 -1.00
C GLY A 63 -17.19 1.06 -2.51
N ILE A 64 -16.98 -0.18 -2.97
CA ILE A 64 -16.95 -0.51 -4.40
C ILE A 64 -18.33 -0.33 -5.03
N GLU A 65 -19.41 -0.75 -4.37
CA GLU A 65 -20.77 -0.59 -4.87
C GLU A 65 -21.12 0.89 -5.05
N VAL A 66 -20.80 1.74 -4.07
CA VAL A 66 -20.94 3.21 -4.17
C VAL A 66 -20.09 3.78 -5.31
N TYR A 67 -18.81 3.39 -5.40
CA TYR A 67 -17.92 3.86 -6.45
C TYR A 67 -18.47 3.58 -7.86
N LEU A 68 -18.92 2.35 -8.10
CA LEU A 68 -19.46 1.92 -9.39
C LEU A 68 -20.78 2.60 -9.72
N HIS A 69 -21.64 2.82 -8.73
CA HIS A 69 -22.90 3.53 -8.91
C HIS A 69 -22.66 5.00 -9.29
N ASN A 70 -21.76 5.68 -8.56
CA ASN A 70 -21.51 7.11 -8.73
C ASN A 70 -20.76 7.45 -10.03
N HIS A 71 -19.94 6.54 -10.55
CA HIS A 71 -19.14 6.74 -11.78
C HIS A 71 -19.65 5.91 -12.96
N ASN A 72 -20.91 5.47 -12.91
CA ASN A 72 -21.49 4.67 -13.98
C ASN A 72 -21.56 5.50 -15.28
N CYS A 73 -20.98 4.96 -16.35
CA CYS A 73 -20.85 5.62 -17.66
C CYS A 73 -20.02 6.92 -17.66
N GLU A 74 -19.20 7.15 -16.63
CA GLU A 74 -18.31 8.30 -16.51
C GLU A 74 -16.84 7.87 -16.40
N SER A 75 -15.93 8.85 -16.35
CA SER A 75 -14.50 8.63 -16.11
C SER A 75 -14.19 8.88 -14.62
N ALA A 76 -13.12 8.27 -14.12
CA ALA A 76 -12.72 8.41 -12.72
C ALA A 76 -11.20 8.60 -12.59
N GLN A 77 -10.81 9.22 -11.48
CA GLN A 77 -9.43 9.33 -11.01
C GLN A 77 -9.25 8.55 -9.70
N SER A 78 -8.00 8.33 -9.30
CA SER A 78 -7.67 7.57 -8.08
C SER A 78 -8.41 8.08 -6.83
N ASP A 79 -8.60 9.40 -6.71
CA ASP A 79 -9.27 10.02 -5.57
C ASP A 79 -10.75 9.65 -5.45
N ASP A 80 -11.43 9.37 -6.57
CA ASP A 80 -12.86 9.05 -6.60
C ASP A 80 -13.16 7.71 -5.92
N LEU A 81 -12.25 6.75 -6.08
CA LEU A 81 -12.32 5.46 -5.38
C LEU A 81 -12.16 5.66 -3.87
N TRP A 82 -11.19 6.47 -3.43
CA TRP A 82 -10.95 6.73 -2.01
C TRP A 82 -12.10 7.51 -1.37
N ASN A 83 -12.70 8.45 -2.09
CA ASN A 83 -13.86 9.20 -1.64
C ASN A 83 -15.06 8.27 -1.40
N SER A 84 -15.30 7.32 -2.29
CA SER A 84 -16.38 6.33 -2.15
C SER A 84 -16.19 5.43 -0.91
N MET A 85 -14.94 5.09 -0.59
CA MET A 85 -14.63 4.34 0.63
C MET A 85 -14.82 5.19 1.89
N ASN A 86 -14.42 6.47 1.85
CA ASN A 86 -14.59 7.41 2.96
C ASN A 86 -16.07 7.70 3.29
N GLU A 87 -16.95 7.62 2.30
CA GLU A 87 -18.40 7.73 2.49
C GLU A 87 -18.93 6.61 3.40
N ILE A 88 -18.52 5.36 3.13
CA ILE A 88 -18.95 4.20 3.94
C ILE A 88 -18.37 4.24 5.36
N THR A 89 -17.13 4.72 5.52
CA THR A 89 -16.51 4.85 6.85
C THR A 89 -17.00 6.08 7.63
N ASN A 90 -17.92 6.87 7.06
CA ASN A 90 -18.40 8.15 7.60
C ASN A 90 -17.23 9.10 7.97
N GLY A 91 -16.14 9.06 7.20
CA GLY A 91 -14.95 9.87 7.46
C GLY A 91 -14.17 9.52 8.74
N THR A 92 -14.51 8.43 9.43
CA THR A 92 -13.77 7.98 10.63
C THR A 92 -12.33 7.54 10.30
N LEU A 93 -12.11 7.14 9.05
CA LEU A 93 -10.82 6.83 8.48
C LEU A 93 -10.62 7.64 7.20
N ASP A 94 -9.46 8.26 7.06
CA ASP A 94 -9.04 8.94 5.83
C ASP A 94 -8.29 7.97 4.91
N VAL A 95 -9.05 7.22 4.10
CA VAL A 95 -8.53 6.24 3.13
C VAL A 95 -7.66 6.93 2.08
N LYS A 96 -8.02 8.15 1.66
CA LYS A 96 -7.24 8.92 0.71
C LYS A 96 -5.85 9.23 1.25
N LYS A 97 -5.74 9.71 2.50
CA LYS A 97 -4.45 9.95 3.15
C LYS A 97 -3.66 8.65 3.31
N LEU A 98 -4.31 7.54 3.66
CA LEU A 98 -3.66 6.23 3.77
C LEU A 98 -3.06 5.79 2.43
N MET A 99 -3.84 5.87 1.34
CA MET A 99 -3.45 5.35 0.02
C MET A 99 -2.52 6.28 -0.76
N LYS A 100 -2.48 7.57 -0.43
CA LYS A 100 -1.69 8.58 -1.14
C LYS A 100 -0.23 8.16 -1.34
N THR A 101 0.47 7.76 -0.26
CA THR A 101 1.89 7.40 -0.37
C THR A 101 2.08 6.11 -1.18
N TRP A 102 1.14 5.17 -1.10
CA TRP A 102 1.20 3.89 -1.82
C TRP A 102 1.09 4.03 -3.33
N ILE A 103 0.33 5.03 -3.82
CA ILE A 103 0.09 5.22 -5.25
C ILE A 103 1.00 6.26 -5.89
N LEU A 104 1.40 7.30 -5.14
CA LEU A 104 2.18 8.43 -5.68
C LEU A 104 3.70 8.25 -5.54
N HIS A 105 4.17 7.26 -4.77
CA HIS A 105 5.60 6.98 -4.62
C HIS A 105 5.95 5.58 -5.11
N LYS A 106 7.09 5.48 -5.82
CA LYS A 106 7.67 4.21 -6.28
C LYS A 106 8.24 3.39 -5.12
N GLY A 107 8.21 2.07 -5.24
CA GLY A 107 8.68 1.16 -4.21
C GLY A 107 7.67 0.95 -3.07
N PHE A 108 8.17 0.36 -1.99
CA PHE A 108 7.41 -0.02 -0.80
C PHE A 108 8.33 0.03 0.44
N PRO A 109 7.74 0.06 1.65
CA PRO A 109 8.53 0.13 2.88
C PRO A 109 9.12 -1.22 3.28
N LEU A 110 10.35 -1.19 3.80
CA LEU A 110 10.89 -2.19 4.71
C LEU A 110 10.43 -1.85 6.13
N VAL A 111 9.83 -2.83 6.81
CA VAL A 111 9.41 -2.70 8.21
C VAL A 111 10.35 -3.51 9.09
N THR A 112 11.15 -2.81 9.89
CA THR A 112 12.07 -3.40 10.85
C THR A 112 11.38 -3.52 12.20
N VAL A 113 11.32 -4.74 12.74
CA VAL A 113 10.67 -5.05 14.02
C VAL A 113 11.73 -5.53 15.01
N VAL A 114 11.87 -4.82 16.14
CA VAL A 114 12.80 -5.18 17.21
C VAL A 114 12.01 -5.43 18.49
N ARG A 115 12.22 -6.59 19.10
CA ARG A 115 11.58 -6.97 20.36
C ARG A 115 12.57 -6.92 21.51
N LYS A 116 12.23 -6.17 22.56
CA LYS A 116 12.95 -6.11 23.85
C LYS A 116 12.00 -6.53 24.97
N GLY A 117 12.04 -7.81 25.33
CA GLY A 117 11.14 -8.40 26.32
C GLY A 117 9.68 -8.37 25.86
N LYS A 118 8.85 -7.57 26.54
CA LYS A 118 7.43 -7.35 26.19
C LYS A 118 7.21 -6.16 25.26
N THR A 119 8.23 -5.33 25.05
CA THR A 119 8.15 -4.15 24.19
C THR A 119 8.54 -4.51 22.77
N VAL A 120 7.75 -4.08 21.80
CA VAL A 120 8.04 -4.21 20.37
C VAL A 120 8.17 -2.81 19.80
N SER A 121 9.32 -2.49 19.22
CA SER A 121 9.56 -1.27 18.47
C SER A 121 9.53 -1.58 16.98
N VAL A 122 8.78 -0.78 16.22
CA VAL A 122 8.60 -0.93 14.78
C VAL A 122 9.11 0.32 14.09
N GLN A 123 9.82 0.13 12.98
CA GLN A 123 10.43 1.19 12.20
C GLN A 123 10.16 0.94 10.72
N GLN A 124 9.96 2.01 9.95
CA GLN A 124 9.83 1.92 8.50
C GLN A 124 10.93 2.73 7.79
N GLU A 125 11.35 2.22 6.64
CA GLU A 125 12.21 2.90 5.68
C GLU A 125 11.89 2.40 4.27
N LYS A 126 12.36 3.07 3.22
CA LYS A 126 12.16 2.60 1.85
C LYS A 126 13.02 1.37 1.57
N PHE A 127 12.43 0.30 1.04
CA PHE A 127 13.19 -0.85 0.56
C PHE A 127 13.78 -0.59 -0.83
N LEU A 128 15.07 -0.86 -1.02
CA LEU A 128 15.77 -0.76 -2.30
C LEU A 128 16.65 -1.99 -2.50
N TYR A 129 16.49 -2.69 -3.63
CA TYR A 129 17.28 -3.87 -3.95
C TYR A 129 18.61 -3.47 -4.58
N ARG A 130 19.73 -3.93 -3.98
CA ARG A 130 21.12 -3.67 -4.40
C ARG A 130 21.41 -2.18 -4.64
N MET A 131 21.57 -1.44 -3.55
CA MET A 131 22.10 -0.08 -3.61
C MET A 131 23.51 -0.04 -3.02
N GLU A 132 24.45 0.53 -3.77
CA GLU A 132 25.76 0.92 -3.26
C GLU A 132 25.56 1.99 -2.16
N PRO A 133 26.19 1.88 -0.98
CA PRO A 133 26.00 2.79 0.15
C PRO A 133 26.19 4.28 -0.18
N GLU A 134 27.01 4.59 -1.19
CA GLU A 134 27.39 5.94 -1.60
C GLU A 134 26.27 6.69 -2.34
N ASN A 135 25.30 5.98 -2.92
CA ASN A 135 24.16 6.58 -3.63
C ASN A 135 22.93 6.74 -2.73
N TRP A 136 23.07 6.55 -1.41
CA TRP A 136 22.01 6.78 -0.44
C TRP A 136 21.76 8.28 -0.27
N THR A 137 21.00 8.88 -1.19
CA THR A 137 20.22 10.05 -0.82
C THR A 137 19.08 9.54 0.03
N SER A 138 19.15 9.85 1.33
CA SER A 138 18.06 9.56 2.25
C SER A 138 16.88 10.41 1.79
N ASP A 139 16.08 9.92 0.86
CA ASP A 139 14.82 10.53 0.46
C ASP A 139 13.84 10.31 1.62
N THR A 140 14.09 11.08 2.67
CA THR A 140 13.50 11.03 4.01
C THR A 140 12.14 11.70 4.05
N SER A 141 11.59 12.01 2.87
CA SER A 141 10.51 12.98 2.70
C SER A 141 9.11 12.36 2.81
N TYR A 142 8.96 11.04 2.62
CA TYR A 142 7.64 10.39 2.70
C TYR A 142 7.63 9.16 3.61
N LEU A 143 6.50 9.01 4.30
CA LEU A 143 6.17 7.87 5.15
C LEU A 143 4.96 7.17 4.55
N TRP A 144 5.02 5.85 4.51
CA TRP A 144 3.83 5.05 4.21
C TRP A 144 2.97 4.97 5.47
N HIS A 145 1.66 5.02 5.27
CA HIS A 145 0.70 4.62 6.29
C HIS A 145 0.47 3.12 6.13
N ILE A 146 1.05 2.33 7.02
CA ILE A 146 1.13 0.87 6.86
C ILE A 146 0.17 0.17 7.82
N PRO A 147 -0.90 -0.48 7.33
CA PRO A 147 -1.74 -1.37 8.12
C PRO A 147 -0.97 -2.64 8.51
N LEU A 148 -0.29 -2.62 9.65
CA LEU A 148 0.43 -3.79 10.15
C LEU A 148 -0.55 -4.74 10.81
N THR A 149 -0.43 -6.02 10.46
CA THR A 149 -1.08 -7.10 11.19
C THR A 149 -0.03 -8.02 11.80
N TYR A 150 -0.30 -8.54 12.99
CA TYR A 150 0.60 -9.48 13.65
C TYR A 150 -0.15 -10.51 14.49
N ILE A 151 0.48 -11.68 14.61
CA ILE A 151 0.06 -12.78 15.47
C ILE A 151 1.22 -13.14 16.40
N THR A 152 0.91 -13.55 17.62
CA THR A 152 1.90 -14.02 18.59
C THR A 152 1.63 -15.50 18.92
N SER A 153 2.61 -16.17 19.51
CA SER A 153 2.49 -17.58 19.92
C SER A 153 1.40 -17.86 20.96
N SER A 154 0.84 -16.82 21.60
CA SER A 154 -0.29 -16.95 22.53
C SER A 154 -1.66 -16.97 21.82
N CYS A 155 -1.70 -16.86 20.49
CA CYS A 155 -2.93 -16.84 19.73
C CYS A 155 -3.47 -18.25 19.46
N ASN A 156 -4.63 -18.58 20.02
CA ASN A 156 -5.37 -19.81 19.71
C ASN A 156 -6.30 -19.58 18.51
N PHE A 157 -5.76 -19.75 17.30
CA PHE A 157 -6.34 -19.98 15.95
C PHE A 157 -7.69 -19.39 15.48
N THR A 158 -8.61 -18.95 16.33
CA THR A 158 -9.96 -18.54 15.92
C THR A 158 -10.09 -17.02 15.70
N HIS A 159 -9.54 -16.15 16.56
CA HIS A 159 -9.58 -14.69 16.34
C HIS A 159 -8.51 -13.94 17.14
N CYS A 160 -7.27 -13.87 16.65
CA CYS A 160 -6.24 -13.08 17.35
C CYS A 160 -5.19 -12.40 16.44
N THR A 161 -5.62 -12.04 15.23
CA THR A 161 -4.91 -11.07 14.41
C THR A 161 -5.08 -9.68 15.04
N ASN A 162 -3.97 -9.07 15.46
CA ASN A 162 -3.96 -7.68 15.93
C ASN A 162 -3.62 -6.76 14.77
N ALA A 163 -4.11 -5.52 14.80
CA ALA A 163 -3.84 -4.51 13.79
C ALA A 163 -3.25 -3.25 14.43
N TYR A 164 -2.31 -2.61 13.75
CA TYR A 164 -1.69 -1.36 14.14
C TYR A 164 -1.38 -0.53 12.90
N LEU A 165 -1.78 0.74 12.87
CA LEU A 165 -1.42 1.64 11.77
C LEU A 165 -0.07 2.29 12.09
N LEU A 166 0.96 2.00 11.29
CA LEU A 166 2.23 2.70 11.37
C LEU A 166 2.21 3.91 10.43
N ASP A 167 2.06 5.10 10.99
CA ASP A 167 2.01 6.38 10.27
C ASP A 167 3.08 7.40 10.74
N GLN A 168 3.96 6.99 11.67
CA GLN A 168 5.02 7.82 12.22
C GLN A 168 6.42 7.42 11.74
N LYS A 169 7.34 8.39 11.73
CA LYS A 169 8.77 8.17 11.50
C LYS A 169 9.35 7.49 12.74
N SER A 170 10.12 6.44 12.52
CA SER A 170 10.91 5.75 13.53
C SER A 170 11.60 6.71 14.52
N GLY A 171 11.19 6.72 15.79
CA GLY A 171 11.96 7.32 16.90
C GLY A 171 11.78 8.82 17.18
N MET A 172 10.55 9.26 17.47
CA MET A 172 10.31 10.37 18.41
C MET A 172 9.35 9.92 19.50
#